data_AF-A0A812EP94-F1
#
_entry.id   AF-A0A812EP94-F1
#
_cell.length_a   1.000
_cell.length_b   1.000
_cell.length_c   1.000
_cell.angle_alpha   90.00
_cell.angle_beta   90.00
_cell.angle_gamma   90.00
#
_symmetry.space_group_name_H-M   'P 1'
#
loop_
_entity.id
_entity.type
_entity.pdbx_description
1 polymer ?
#
loop_
_entity_poly.entity_id
_entity_poly.type
_entity_poly.pdbx_seq_one_letter_code
_entity_poly.pdbx_strand_id
1 'polypeptide(L)'
;MSDIAQSLSVNVHHTVPYIRQKKNNIVSSAHFIRSTRKHESPENNSFFFLYGLHFLNINIASIPAELENGRQLLDVKTWLTNQSEENKIWEETEKMTLPPSDADIEIEISRLIKKLQQKTCINSRRELTVEKLQIGNVLLKSLFEKDDLTNPYFSKRLKKLLLYQCRQSAEILESQKELSTLQAELDDLKDLNQKIITQNRELMNFLDNTNKNLESMNKHFDSKKEEALILEELQIKKKQNNAIKYIMQTLIIASGVNWAEDPELLDTMIQLGIELQA
;
A
#
# COMPACT_ATOMS: atom_id res chain seq x y z
N MET A 1 21.32 -9.38 -21.44
CA MET A 1 20.22 -9.30 -20.45
C MET A 1 20.59 -10.02 -19.14
N SER A 2 21.79 -9.78 -18.58
CA SER A 2 22.24 -10.46 -17.34
C SER A 2 22.50 -9.51 -16.17
N ASP A 3 22.64 -8.20 -16.40
CA ASP A 3 23.19 -7.30 -15.38
C ASP A 3 22.14 -6.46 -14.62
N ILE A 4 20.87 -6.55 -15.01
CA ILE A 4 19.76 -5.85 -14.32
C ILE A 4 19.20 -6.71 -13.16
N ALA A 5 19.48 -8.01 -13.15
CA ALA A 5 19.00 -8.92 -12.10
C ALA A 5 19.84 -8.87 -10.81
N GLN A 6 21.09 -8.38 -10.84
CA GLN A 6 21.97 -8.33 -9.66
C GLN A 6 21.82 -7.07 -8.81
N SER A 7 21.24 -5.98 -9.32
CA SER A 7 21.05 -4.74 -8.54
C SER A 7 19.81 -4.76 -7.64
N LEU A 8 18.86 -5.67 -7.88
CA LEU A 8 17.63 -5.82 -7.09
C LEU A 8 17.78 -6.81 -5.91
N SER A 9 18.82 -7.63 -5.87
CA SER A 9 19.02 -8.61 -4.77
C SER A 9 19.80 -8.05 -3.57
N VAL A 10 20.44 -6.89 -3.70
CA VAL A 10 21.31 -6.33 -2.64
C VAL A 10 20.53 -5.51 -1.60
N ASN A 11 19.32 -5.02 -1.93
CA ASN A 11 18.58 -4.11 -1.05
C ASN A 11 17.49 -4.74 -0.16
N VAL A 12 17.28 -6.06 -0.25
CA VAL A 12 16.25 -6.77 0.55
C VAL A 12 16.80 -7.25 1.90
N HIS A 13 18.12 -7.28 2.10
CA HIS A 13 18.72 -7.81 3.33
C HIS A 13 18.91 -6.81 4.49
N HIS A 14 18.69 -5.51 4.28
CA HIS A 14 18.86 -4.49 5.34
C HIS A 14 17.56 -3.95 5.94
N THR A 15 16.40 -4.18 5.32
CA THR A 15 15.09 -3.71 5.81
C THR A 15 14.36 -4.74 6.68
N VAL A 16 14.69 -6.02 6.56
CA VAL A 16 14.07 -7.12 7.33
C VAL A 16 14.49 -7.18 8.82
N PRO A 17 15.72 -6.81 9.24
CA PRO A 17 16.10 -6.84 10.66
C PRO A 17 15.37 -5.79 11.52
N TYR A 18 15.02 -4.64 10.94
CA TYR A 18 14.45 -3.51 11.69
C TYR A 18 12.96 -3.70 12.03
N ILE A 19 12.23 -4.44 11.19
CA ILE A 19 10.81 -4.76 11.42
C ILE A 19 10.66 -5.90 12.45
N ARG A 20 11.64 -6.81 12.56
CA ARG A 20 11.65 -7.87 13.58
C ARG A 20 11.91 -7.35 15.00
N GLN A 21 12.76 -6.33 15.18
CA GLN A 21 13.02 -5.72 16.50
C GLN A 21 11.80 -4.97 17.07
N LYS A 22 11.04 -4.26 16.23
CA LYS A 22 9.81 -3.57 16.69
C LYS A 22 8.67 -4.53 17.05
N LYS A 23 8.56 -5.68 16.36
CA LYS A 23 7.56 -6.71 16.72
C LYS A 23 7.86 -7.38 18.07
N ASN A 24 9.14 -7.60 18.40
CA ASN A 24 9.50 -8.21 19.68
C ASN A 24 9.26 -7.28 20.89
N ASN A 25 9.45 -5.96 20.73
CA ASN A 25 9.16 -5.01 21.82
C ASN A 25 7.65 -4.87 22.10
N ILE A 26 6.80 -4.96 21.07
CA ILE A 26 5.34 -4.89 21.25
C ILE A 26 4.80 -6.20 21.86
N VAL A 27 5.38 -7.34 21.52
CA VAL A 27 4.98 -8.64 22.09
C VAL A 27 5.46 -8.79 23.55
N SER A 28 6.62 -8.24 23.93
CA SER A 28 7.07 -8.20 25.33
C SER A 28 6.20 -7.30 26.22
N SER A 29 5.73 -6.14 25.73
CA SER A 29 4.80 -5.30 26.49
C SER A 29 3.41 -5.93 26.62
N ALA A 30 2.94 -6.68 25.60
CA ALA A 30 1.67 -7.41 25.67
C ALA A 30 1.72 -8.62 26.61
N HIS A 31 2.87 -9.29 26.75
CA HIS A 31 3.05 -10.38 27.72
C HIS A 31 3.15 -9.88 29.17
N PHE A 32 3.68 -8.67 29.40
CA PHE A 32 3.73 -8.07 30.73
C PHE A 32 2.32 -7.72 31.27
N ILE A 33 1.43 -7.24 30.40
CA ILE A 33 0.03 -6.90 30.79
C ILE A 33 -0.84 -8.16 30.94
N ARG A 34 -0.49 -9.28 30.29
CA ARG A 34 -1.25 -10.54 30.40
C ARG A 34 -0.82 -11.41 31.59
N SER A 35 0.36 -11.18 32.17
CA SER A 35 0.89 -11.90 33.33
C SER A 35 0.31 -11.44 34.67
N THR A 36 -0.19 -10.21 34.77
CA THR A 36 -0.76 -9.66 36.02
C THR A 36 -2.26 -9.91 36.17
N ARG A 37 -2.89 -10.65 35.24
CA ARG A 37 -4.35 -10.85 35.24
C ARG A 37 -4.82 -12.29 35.48
N LYS A 38 -3.92 -13.21 35.87
CA LYS A 38 -4.27 -14.64 36.02
C LYS A 38 -4.11 -15.25 37.41
N HIS A 39 -3.71 -14.50 38.42
CA HIS A 39 -3.83 -14.95 39.80
C HIS A 39 -4.26 -13.78 40.67
N GLU A 40 -5.56 -13.65 40.92
CA GLU A 40 -6.06 -13.04 42.14
C GLU A 40 -7.51 -13.52 42.36
N SER A 41 -7.64 -14.41 43.33
CA SER A 41 -8.87 -14.86 43.97
C SER A 41 -9.57 -13.69 44.67
N PRO A 42 -10.90 -13.74 44.87
CA PRO A 42 -11.70 -12.62 45.33
C PRO A 42 -11.69 -12.50 46.86
N GLU A 43 -10.51 -12.43 47.48
CA GLU A 43 -10.38 -12.17 48.93
C GLU A 43 -9.09 -11.38 49.19
N ASN A 44 -9.03 -10.11 48.74
CA ASN A 44 -8.08 -9.12 49.25
C ASN A 44 -8.41 -7.69 48.77
N ASN A 45 -9.64 -7.24 48.96
CA ASN A 45 -10.07 -5.87 48.61
C ASN A 45 -9.82 -4.83 49.74
N SER A 46 -8.87 -5.09 50.65
CA SER A 46 -8.57 -4.19 51.79
C SER A 46 -7.15 -3.60 51.77
N PHE A 47 -6.25 -4.05 50.89
CA PHE A 47 -4.83 -3.67 50.96
C PHE A 47 -4.37 -2.57 49.99
N PHE A 48 -5.22 -2.06 49.09
CA PHE A 48 -4.84 -0.99 48.15
C PHE A 48 -5.23 0.43 48.56
N PHE A 49 -5.89 0.62 49.71
CA PHE A 49 -6.29 1.94 50.19
C PHE A 49 -5.22 2.69 51.01
N LEU A 50 -4.03 2.11 51.25
CA LEU A 50 -3.01 2.72 52.11
C LEU A 50 -1.68 3.11 51.44
N TYR A 51 -1.55 2.96 50.12
CA TYR A 51 -0.36 3.44 49.38
C TYR A 51 -0.55 4.78 48.65
N GLY A 52 -1.71 5.43 48.79
CA GLY A 52 -2.01 6.72 48.14
C GLY A 52 -1.77 7.97 48.99
N LEU A 53 -1.45 7.84 50.28
CA LEU A 53 -1.43 8.96 51.24
C LEU A 53 -0.08 9.22 51.91
N HIS A 54 1.04 8.73 51.33
CA HIS A 54 2.38 8.96 51.88
C HIS A 54 3.30 9.89 51.06
N PHE A 55 2.80 10.55 50.00
CA PHE A 55 3.59 11.52 49.22
C PHE A 55 3.25 13.00 49.51
N LEU A 56 2.68 13.29 50.67
CA LEU A 56 2.53 14.65 51.21
C LEU A 56 3.23 14.73 52.56
N ASN A 57 4.56 14.83 52.53
CA ASN A 57 5.32 15.41 53.61
C ASN A 57 6.44 16.27 53.02
N ILE A 58 6.02 17.34 52.34
CA ILE A 58 6.93 18.43 52.01
C ILE A 58 7.13 19.22 53.30
N ASN A 59 8.30 19.04 53.88
CA ASN A 59 8.82 19.81 54.99
C ASN A 59 8.93 21.28 54.52
N ILE A 60 8.01 22.13 54.99
CA ILE A 60 8.03 23.57 54.75
C ILE A 60 9.09 24.16 55.67
N ALA A 61 10.34 24.16 55.24
CA ALA A 61 11.39 24.93 55.89
C ALA A 61 12.44 25.37 54.87
N SER A 62 12.35 26.65 54.51
CA SER A 62 13.39 27.50 53.93
C SER A 62 13.80 27.23 52.48
N ILE A 63 13.39 28.09 51.53
CA ILE A 63 14.06 28.52 50.27
C ILE A 63 13.17 29.62 49.59
N PRO A 64 13.74 30.61 48.87
CA PRO A 64 13.17 31.96 48.70
C PRO A 64 12.03 32.12 47.68
N ALA A 65 11.11 33.05 47.96
CA ALA A 65 9.69 33.00 47.62
C ALA A 65 9.21 33.56 46.24
N GLU A 66 10.06 33.89 45.25
CA GLU A 66 9.56 34.74 44.14
C GLU A 66 9.78 34.24 42.69
N LEU A 67 10.53 33.17 42.43
CA LEU A 67 10.69 32.63 41.06
C LEU A 67 10.13 31.22 40.82
N GLU A 68 9.82 30.46 41.88
CA GLU A 68 9.30 29.08 41.77
C GLU A 68 7.78 29.03 41.54
N ASN A 69 7.06 30.06 41.99
CA ASN A 69 5.60 30.13 41.89
C ASN A 69 5.11 30.16 40.43
N GLY A 70 5.84 30.80 39.50
CA GLY A 70 5.37 30.94 38.11
C GLY A 70 5.42 29.66 37.28
N ARG A 71 6.46 28.84 37.43
CA ARG A 71 6.60 27.56 36.72
C ARG A 71 5.68 26.49 37.31
N GLN A 72 5.66 26.38 38.64
CA GLN A 72 4.77 25.44 39.31
C GLN A 72 3.29 25.74 39.03
N LEU A 73 2.90 27.02 38.96
CA LEU A 73 1.52 27.39 38.62
C LEU A 73 1.18 27.11 37.14
N LEU A 74 2.15 27.24 36.22
CA LEU A 74 1.97 26.90 34.82
C LEU A 74 1.82 25.39 34.63
N ASP A 75 2.64 24.60 35.31
CA ASP A 75 2.60 23.13 35.28
C ASP A 75 1.27 22.61 35.86
N VAL A 76 0.84 23.16 37.00
CA VAL A 76 -0.47 22.85 37.62
C VAL A 76 -1.63 23.26 36.70
N LYS A 77 -1.55 24.42 36.04
CA LYS A 77 -2.57 24.86 35.08
C LYS A 77 -2.64 23.92 33.87
N THR A 78 -1.51 23.50 33.32
CA THR A 78 -1.48 22.55 32.20
C THR A 78 -2.01 21.17 32.60
N TRP A 79 -1.73 20.73 33.82
CA TRP A 79 -2.25 19.48 34.36
C TRP A 79 -3.78 19.51 34.55
N LEU A 80 -4.31 20.59 35.13
CA LEU A 80 -5.76 20.78 35.32
C LEU A 80 -6.51 20.87 33.98
N THR A 81 -5.93 21.53 32.97
CA THR A 81 -6.55 21.56 31.63
C THR A 81 -6.56 20.20 30.96
N ASN A 82 -5.50 19.40 31.12
CA ASN A 82 -5.44 18.05 30.57
C ASN A 82 -6.43 17.12 31.27
N GLN A 83 -6.55 17.20 32.59
CA GLN A 83 -7.54 16.43 33.36
C GLN A 83 -8.98 16.81 33.01
N SER A 84 -9.27 18.10 32.81
CA SER A 84 -10.60 18.54 32.37
C SER A 84 -10.95 18.06 30.96
N GLU A 85 -9.97 17.99 30.05
CA GLU A 85 -10.17 17.45 28.70
C GLU A 85 -10.32 15.93 28.69
N GLU A 86 -9.54 15.20 29.49
CA GLU A 86 -9.67 13.74 29.66
C GLU A 86 -11.04 13.36 30.21
N ASN A 87 -11.54 14.09 31.22
CA ASN A 87 -12.87 13.85 31.79
C ASN A 87 -14.00 14.13 30.78
N LYS A 88 -13.85 15.13 29.90
CA LYS A 88 -14.81 15.36 28.81
C LYS A 88 -14.81 14.24 27.78
N ILE A 89 -13.65 13.69 27.46
CA ILE A 89 -13.54 12.54 26.55
C ILE A 89 -14.19 11.31 27.19
N TRP A 90 -13.97 11.07 28.48
CA TRP A 90 -14.63 10.00 29.23
C TRP A 90 -16.15 10.15 29.24
N GLU A 91 -16.68 11.34 29.54
CA GLU A 91 -18.11 11.64 29.48
C GLU A 91 -18.72 11.49 28.07
N GLU A 92 -17.97 11.78 27.01
CA GLU A 92 -18.40 11.57 25.62
C GLU A 92 -18.40 10.09 25.25
N THR A 93 -17.42 9.31 25.74
CA THR A 93 -17.37 7.86 25.52
C THR A 93 -18.43 7.09 26.32
N GLU A 94 -18.81 7.56 27.51
CA GLU A 94 -19.85 6.93 28.34
C GLU A 94 -21.26 7.12 27.75
N LYS A 95 -21.47 8.19 26.97
CA LYS A 95 -22.73 8.46 26.24
C LYS A 95 -22.92 7.59 24.99
N MET A 96 -21.90 6.85 24.55
CA MET A 96 -21.98 5.92 23.41
C MET A 96 -22.30 4.50 23.87
N THR A 97 -23.53 4.26 24.35
CA THR A 97 -24.03 2.94 24.77
C THR A 97 -25.06 2.35 23.81
N LEU A 98 -24.77 2.30 22.50
CA LEU A 98 -25.50 1.49 21.51
C LEU A 98 -24.51 0.97 20.44
N PRO A 99 -24.55 -0.31 20.04
CA PRO A 99 -23.58 -0.87 19.09
C PRO A 99 -23.88 -0.33 17.68
N PRO A 100 -22.98 0.43 17.04
CA PRO A 100 -23.15 0.83 15.65
C PRO A 100 -22.80 -0.35 14.73
N SER A 101 -23.37 -0.35 13.52
CA SER A 101 -22.96 -1.27 12.45
C SER A 101 -21.46 -1.15 12.17
N ASP A 102 -20.79 -2.24 11.76
CA ASP A 102 -19.34 -2.26 11.51
C ASP A 102 -18.87 -1.14 10.55
N ALA A 103 -19.72 -0.72 9.62
CA ALA A 103 -19.46 0.40 8.71
C ALA A 103 -19.45 1.78 9.41
N ASP A 104 -20.30 1.98 10.42
CA ASP A 104 -20.36 3.22 11.20
C ASP A 104 -19.15 3.33 12.13
N ILE A 105 -18.66 2.19 12.63
CA ILE A 105 -17.44 2.11 13.44
C ILE A 105 -16.22 2.50 12.62
N GLU A 106 -16.09 2.05 11.37
CA GLU A 106 -14.94 2.37 10.52
C GLU A 106 -14.91 3.87 10.11
N ILE A 107 -16.08 4.45 9.84
CA ILE A 107 -16.22 5.89 9.58
C ILE A 107 -15.84 6.69 10.82
N GLU A 108 -16.29 6.26 11.99
CA GLU A 108 -16.02 6.94 13.25
C GLU A 108 -14.55 6.82 13.67
N ILE A 109 -13.92 5.65 13.50
CA ILE A 109 -12.48 5.46 13.68
C ILE A 109 -11.70 6.38 12.75
N SER A 110 -12.07 6.45 11.47
CA SER A 110 -11.41 7.34 10.50
C SER A 110 -11.55 8.82 10.88
N ARG A 111 -12.71 9.21 11.43
CA ARG A 111 -12.97 10.56 11.94
C ARG A 111 -12.12 10.88 13.16
N LEU A 112 -12.02 9.95 14.11
CA LEU A 112 -11.20 10.09 15.32
C LEU A 112 -9.70 10.14 15.00
N ILE A 113 -9.22 9.32 14.06
CA ILE A 113 -7.83 9.38 13.58
C ILE A 113 -7.52 10.75 12.98
N LYS A 114 -8.40 11.29 12.13
CA LYS A 114 -8.22 12.65 11.56
C LYS A 114 -8.19 13.73 12.64
N LYS A 115 -9.10 13.67 13.62
CA LYS A 115 -9.12 14.61 14.76
C LYS A 115 -7.84 14.51 15.59
N LEU A 116 -7.37 13.30 15.87
CA LEU A 116 -6.15 13.07 16.64
C LEU A 116 -4.93 13.60 15.88
N GLN A 117 -4.81 13.31 14.59
CA GLN A 117 -3.76 13.86 13.73
C GLN A 117 -3.76 15.40 13.73
N GLN A 118 -4.93 16.02 13.60
CA GLN A 118 -5.06 17.47 13.63
C GLN A 118 -4.63 18.05 14.98
N LYS A 119 -5.06 17.43 16.09
CA LYS A 119 -4.68 17.87 17.45
C LYS A 119 -3.18 17.69 17.69
N THR A 120 -2.59 16.57 17.27
CA THR A 120 -1.14 16.33 17.35
C THR A 120 -0.35 17.35 16.53
N CYS A 121 -0.81 17.69 15.31
CA CYS A 121 -0.16 18.72 14.49
C CYS A 121 -0.23 20.10 15.15
N ILE A 122 -1.39 20.48 15.72
CA ILE A 122 -1.56 21.77 16.41
C ILE A 122 -0.66 21.82 17.65
N ASN A 123 -0.62 20.77 18.46
CA ASN A 123 0.22 20.72 19.66
C ASN A 123 1.71 20.75 19.31
N SER A 124 2.16 19.95 18.35
CA SER A 124 3.56 19.96 17.89
C SER A 124 3.97 21.34 17.37
N ARG A 125 3.10 22.01 16.60
CA ARG A 125 3.36 23.38 16.13
C ARG A 125 3.42 24.37 17.29
N ARG A 126 2.56 24.23 18.29
CA ARG A 126 2.55 25.08 19.49
C ARG A 126 3.82 24.89 20.32
N GLU A 127 4.22 23.65 20.56
CA GLU A 127 5.48 23.31 21.25
C GLU A 127 6.69 23.91 20.54
N LEU A 128 6.80 23.71 19.22
CA LEU A 128 7.87 24.32 18.41
C LEU A 128 7.87 25.85 18.48
N THR A 129 6.70 26.47 18.55
CA THR A 129 6.59 27.94 18.68
C THR A 129 7.07 28.40 20.04
N VAL A 130 6.68 27.69 21.12
CA VAL A 130 7.13 27.98 22.48
C VAL A 130 8.64 27.80 22.60
N GLU A 131 9.19 26.71 22.06
CA GLU A 131 10.64 26.45 22.05
C GLU A 131 11.40 27.56 21.32
N LYS A 132 10.93 27.96 20.12
CA LYS A 132 11.51 29.09 19.37
C LYS A 132 11.48 30.40 20.15
N LEU A 133 10.38 30.68 20.86
CA LEU A 133 10.26 31.88 21.70
C LEU A 133 11.18 31.82 22.92
N GLN A 134 11.35 30.65 23.54
CA GLN A 134 12.28 30.45 24.65
C GLN A 134 13.73 30.61 24.21
N ILE A 135 14.11 30.01 23.09
CA ILE A 135 15.44 30.18 22.47
C ILE A 135 15.64 31.65 22.10
N GLY A 136 14.64 32.29 21.48
CA GLY A 136 14.68 33.70 21.13
C GLY A 136 14.87 34.60 22.36
N ASN A 137 14.19 34.31 23.47
CA ASN A 137 14.32 35.05 24.71
C ASN A 137 15.72 34.86 25.34
N VAL A 138 16.25 33.63 25.36
CA VAL A 138 17.62 33.36 25.83
C VAL A 138 18.65 34.07 24.96
N LEU A 139 18.46 34.10 23.64
CA LEU A 139 19.33 34.82 22.71
C LEU A 139 19.23 36.34 22.94
N LEU A 140 18.03 36.90 23.07
CA LEU A 140 17.83 38.32 23.36
C LEU A 140 18.52 38.71 24.67
N LYS A 141 18.35 37.90 25.72
CA LYS A 141 19.02 38.12 27.00
C LYS A 141 20.54 38.02 26.89
N SER A 142 21.05 37.02 26.19
CA SER A 142 22.49 36.86 25.97
C SER A 142 23.10 37.96 25.08
N LEU A 143 22.32 38.56 24.18
CA LEU A 143 22.78 39.56 23.22
C LEU A 143 22.63 40.99 23.72
N PHE A 144 21.66 41.26 24.60
CA PHE A 144 21.27 42.62 24.98
C PHE A 144 21.23 42.89 26.50
N GLU A 145 21.34 41.88 27.37
CA GLU A 145 21.12 42.05 28.84
C GLU A 145 22.43 42.26 29.63
N LYS A 146 23.56 42.55 28.96
CA LYS A 146 24.79 43.00 29.64
C LYS A 146 25.35 44.25 28.98
N ASP A 147 25.54 45.28 29.80
CA ASP A 147 26.16 46.60 29.53
C ASP A 147 27.62 46.50 29.03
N ASP A 148 27.83 45.86 27.89
CA ASP A 148 29.14 45.68 27.25
C ASP A 148 29.12 46.23 25.80
N LEU A 149 28.30 47.25 25.54
CA LEU A 149 28.26 47.99 24.27
C LEU A 149 29.63 48.61 23.90
N THR A 150 30.57 48.67 24.84
CA THR A 150 31.93 49.19 24.67
C THR A 150 33.00 48.11 24.46
N ASN A 151 32.66 46.82 24.50
CA ASN A 151 33.66 45.74 24.40
C ASN A 151 33.90 45.31 22.92
N PRO A 152 35.04 45.65 22.30
CA PRO A 152 35.33 45.32 20.91
C PRO A 152 35.39 43.81 20.64
N TYR A 153 35.61 42.98 21.67
CA TYR A 153 35.58 41.52 21.57
C TYR A 153 34.15 40.97 21.37
N PHE A 154 33.15 41.60 22.00
CA PHE A 154 31.75 41.21 21.85
C PHE A 154 31.24 41.51 20.44
N SER A 155 31.55 42.69 19.90
CA SER A 155 31.25 43.07 18.51
C SER A 155 31.85 42.10 17.48
N LYS A 156 33.11 41.68 17.67
CA LYS A 156 33.77 40.69 16.79
C LYS A 156 33.12 39.30 16.86
N ARG A 157 32.69 38.86 18.05
CA ARG A 157 32.00 37.58 18.25
C ARG A 157 30.61 37.60 17.63
N LEU A 158 29.86 38.68 17.83
CA LEU A 158 28.54 38.88 17.24
C LEU A 158 28.61 38.89 15.70
N LYS A 159 29.59 39.59 15.13
CA LYS A 159 29.81 39.62 13.67
C LYS A 159 30.12 38.23 13.11
N LYS A 160 30.93 37.42 13.81
CA LYS A 160 31.18 36.01 13.40
C LYS A 160 29.92 35.16 13.47
N LEU A 161 29.10 35.33 14.51
CA LEU A 161 27.87 34.57 14.68
C LEU A 161 26.83 34.94 13.61
N LEU A 162 26.72 36.23 13.28
CA LEU A 162 25.88 36.70 12.16
C LEU A 162 26.35 36.13 10.81
N LEU A 163 27.66 36.16 10.54
CA LEU A 163 28.20 35.58 9.31
C LEU A 163 27.92 34.07 9.22
N TYR A 164 28.06 33.36 10.34
CA TYR A 164 27.74 31.93 10.41
C TYR A 164 26.24 31.68 10.18
N GLN A 165 25.37 32.47 10.79
CA GLN A 165 23.92 32.38 10.59
C GLN A 165 23.53 32.66 9.13
N CYS A 166 24.11 33.70 8.51
CA CYS A 166 23.88 34.02 7.11
C CYS A 166 24.30 32.86 6.20
N ARG A 167 25.45 32.25 6.47
CA ARG A 167 25.93 31.08 5.72
C ARG A 167 24.99 29.89 5.87
N GLN A 168 24.61 29.54 7.10
CA GLN A 168 23.67 28.43 7.33
C GLN A 168 22.32 28.69 6.68
N SER A 169 21.83 29.93 6.71
CA SER A 169 20.57 30.30 6.07
C SER A 169 20.66 30.19 4.54
N ALA A 170 21.80 30.54 3.94
CA ALA A 170 22.05 30.34 2.52
C ALA A 170 22.08 28.85 2.15
N GLU A 171 22.79 28.01 2.92
CA GLU A 171 22.84 26.56 2.72
C GLU A 171 21.44 25.92 2.84
N ILE A 172 20.64 26.34 3.83
CA ILE A 172 19.25 25.86 3.99
C ILE A 172 18.39 26.25 2.78
N LEU A 173 18.50 27.50 2.30
CA LEU A 173 17.74 27.97 1.14
C LEU A 173 18.14 27.22 -0.15
N GLU A 174 19.42 26.90 -0.31
CA GLU A 174 19.92 26.09 -1.42
C GLU A 174 19.35 24.67 -1.37
N SER A 175 19.42 23.99 -0.22
CA SER A 175 18.81 22.66 -0.07
C SER A 175 17.28 22.68 -0.25
N GLN A 176 16.60 23.75 0.18
CA GLN A 176 15.16 23.90 -0.07
C GLN A 176 14.84 24.05 -1.56
N LYS A 177 15.69 24.75 -2.31
CA LYS A 177 15.54 24.87 -3.76
C LYS A 177 15.70 23.52 -4.44
N GLU A 178 16.72 22.74 -4.06
CA GLU A 178 16.93 21.38 -4.59
C GLU A 178 15.78 20.42 -4.24
N LEU A 179 15.27 20.49 -3.01
CA LEU A 179 14.09 19.72 -2.61
C LEU A 179 12.85 20.12 -3.43
N SER A 180 12.68 21.41 -3.70
CA SER A 180 11.57 21.88 -4.53
C SER A 180 11.67 21.39 -5.97
N THR A 181 12.88 21.30 -6.54
CA THR A 181 13.07 20.76 -7.89
C THR A 181 12.81 19.25 -7.93
N LEU A 182 13.32 18.51 -6.95
CA LEU A 182 13.05 17.07 -6.82
C LEU A 182 11.56 16.77 -6.59
N GLN A 183 10.87 17.62 -5.84
CA GLN A 183 9.42 17.50 -5.63
C GLN A 183 8.65 17.70 -6.94
N ALA A 184 9.05 18.67 -7.77
CA ALA A 184 8.45 18.88 -9.08
C ALA A 184 8.67 17.67 -10.01
N GLU A 185 9.90 17.13 -10.06
CA GLU A 185 10.20 15.91 -10.84
C GLU A 185 9.39 14.69 -10.36
N LEU A 186 9.22 14.56 -9.04
CA LEU A 186 8.40 13.49 -8.47
C LEU A 186 6.93 13.62 -8.88
N ASP A 187 6.41 14.85 -8.89
CA ASP A 187 5.02 15.10 -9.27
C ASP A 187 4.80 14.88 -10.78
N ASP A 188 5.76 15.27 -11.63
CA ASP A 188 5.76 14.93 -13.07
C ASP A 188 5.78 13.41 -13.31
N LEU A 189 6.58 12.67 -12.54
CA LEU A 189 6.64 11.21 -12.62
C LEU A 189 5.34 10.55 -12.15
N LYS A 190 4.68 11.08 -11.12
CA LYS A 190 3.37 10.58 -10.68
C LYS A 190 2.31 10.77 -11.77
N ASP A 191 2.29 11.95 -12.40
CA ASP A 191 1.36 12.24 -13.49
C ASP A 191 1.60 11.30 -14.69
N LEU A 192 2.86 11.06 -15.04
CA LEU A 192 3.22 10.12 -16.10
C LEU A 192 2.82 8.68 -15.75
N ASN A 193 3.06 8.25 -14.52
CA ASN A 193 2.66 6.93 -14.06
C ASN A 193 1.13 6.78 -14.08
N GLN A 194 0.39 7.80 -13.66
CA GLN A 194 -1.07 7.79 -13.72
C GLN A 194 -1.58 7.65 -15.16
N LYS A 195 -0.98 8.36 -16.12
CA LYS A 195 -1.29 8.20 -17.56
C LYS A 195 -1.02 6.78 -18.07
N ILE A 196 0.09 6.17 -17.66
CA ILE A 196 0.40 4.78 -18.02
C ILE A 196 -0.64 3.83 -17.42
N ILE A 197 -1.02 4.01 -16.16
CA ILE A 197 -2.04 3.19 -15.50
C ILE A 197 -3.38 3.29 -16.23
N THR A 198 -3.79 4.49 -16.66
CA THR A 198 -5.03 4.65 -17.43
C THR A 198 -4.94 3.96 -18.79
N GLN A 199 -3.84 4.13 -19.52
CA GLN A 199 -3.61 3.44 -20.81
C GLN A 199 -3.61 1.92 -20.66
N ASN A 200 -2.97 1.38 -19.62
CA ASN A 200 -2.96 -0.05 -19.34
C ASN A 200 -4.35 -0.58 -19.02
N ARG A 201 -5.18 0.18 -18.31
CA ARG A 201 -6.59 -0.19 -18.06
C ARG A 201 -7.41 -0.19 -19.35
N GLU A 202 -7.21 0.78 -20.23
CA GLU A 202 -7.87 0.82 -21.54
C GLU A 202 -7.47 -0.38 -22.42
N LEU A 203 -6.19 -0.71 -22.46
CA LEU A 203 -5.67 -1.90 -23.15
C LEU A 203 -6.24 -3.20 -22.57
N MET A 204 -6.32 -3.30 -21.24
CA MET A 204 -6.90 -4.48 -20.58
C MET A 204 -8.39 -4.63 -20.93
N ASN A 205 -9.15 -3.52 -20.91
CA ASN A 205 -10.55 -3.51 -21.33
C ASN A 205 -10.72 -3.91 -22.80
N PHE A 206 -9.83 -3.41 -23.68
CA PHE A 206 -9.82 -3.79 -25.08
C PHE A 206 -9.58 -5.30 -25.26
N LEU A 207 -8.58 -5.84 -24.57
CA LEU A 207 -8.24 -7.26 -24.62
C LEU A 207 -9.39 -8.13 -24.10
N ASP A 208 -10.00 -7.76 -22.97
CA ASP A 208 -11.15 -8.47 -22.41
C ASP A 208 -12.35 -8.48 -23.37
N ASN A 209 -12.63 -7.36 -24.02
CA ASN A 209 -13.69 -7.28 -25.04
C ASN A 209 -13.37 -8.15 -26.26
N THR A 210 -12.11 -8.15 -26.70
CA THR A 210 -11.67 -8.95 -27.83
C THR A 210 -11.78 -10.45 -27.51
N ASN A 211 -11.38 -10.86 -26.31
CA ASN A 211 -11.52 -12.24 -25.84
C ASN A 211 -12.98 -12.66 -25.72
N LYS A 212 -13.86 -11.81 -25.18
CA LYS A 212 -15.31 -12.08 -25.14
C LYS A 212 -15.90 -12.26 -26.53
N ASN A 213 -15.46 -11.46 -27.51
CA ASN A 213 -15.88 -11.59 -28.90
C ASN A 213 -15.36 -12.87 -29.56
N LEU A 214 -14.12 -13.27 -29.25
CA LEU A 214 -13.57 -14.54 -29.72
C LEU A 214 -14.31 -15.73 -29.10
N GLU A 215 -14.57 -15.70 -27.79
CA GLU A 215 -15.34 -16.72 -27.10
C GLU A 215 -16.77 -16.84 -27.63
N SER A 216 -17.43 -15.71 -27.94
CA SER A 216 -18.76 -15.74 -28.53
C SER A 216 -18.75 -16.31 -29.95
N MET A 217 -17.76 -15.95 -30.78
CA MET A 217 -17.57 -16.58 -32.09
C MET A 217 -17.31 -18.08 -31.98
N ASN A 218 -16.46 -18.51 -31.05
CA ASN A 218 -16.14 -19.93 -30.84
C ASN A 218 -17.34 -20.74 -30.30
N LYS A 219 -18.24 -20.10 -29.55
CA LYS A 219 -19.50 -20.73 -29.10
C LYS A 219 -20.53 -20.85 -30.23
N HIS A 220 -20.49 -19.97 -31.23
CA HIS A 220 -21.36 -20.05 -32.41
C HIS A 220 -20.81 -20.98 -33.50
N PHE A 221 -19.49 -21.19 -33.54
CA PHE A 221 -18.86 -22.23 -34.35
C PHE A 221 -19.03 -23.59 -33.67
N ASP A 222 -20.18 -24.23 -33.90
CA ASP A 222 -20.44 -25.61 -33.48
C ASP A 222 -19.67 -26.55 -34.42
N SER A 223 -18.33 -26.53 -34.33
CA SER A 223 -17.38 -27.21 -35.21
C SER A 223 -17.75 -28.68 -35.44
N LYS A 224 -18.37 -29.34 -34.44
CA LYS A 224 -18.83 -30.72 -34.55
C LYS A 224 -20.02 -30.90 -35.50
N LYS A 225 -20.93 -29.93 -35.61
CA LYS A 225 -22.05 -30.01 -36.57
C LYS A 225 -21.56 -29.80 -38.00
N GLU A 226 -20.68 -28.84 -38.20
CA GLU A 226 -20.11 -28.57 -39.52
C GLU A 226 -19.22 -29.74 -39.98
N GLU A 227 -18.42 -30.31 -39.08
CA GLU A 227 -17.65 -31.53 -39.34
C GLU A 227 -18.56 -32.73 -39.62
N ALA A 228 -19.66 -32.90 -38.88
CA ALA A 228 -20.63 -33.97 -39.14
C ALA A 228 -21.31 -33.84 -40.51
N LEU A 229 -21.66 -32.62 -40.93
CA LEU A 229 -22.24 -32.36 -42.26
C LEU A 229 -21.24 -32.68 -43.38
N ILE A 230 -19.97 -32.29 -43.21
CA ILE A 230 -18.91 -32.59 -44.18
C ILE A 230 -18.68 -34.11 -44.28
N LEU A 231 -18.66 -34.81 -43.14
CA LEU A 231 -18.52 -36.28 -43.12
C LEU A 231 -19.71 -36.98 -43.78
N GLU A 232 -20.93 -36.48 -43.57
CA GLU A 232 -22.13 -37.00 -44.23
C GLU A 232 -22.07 -36.81 -45.75
N GLU A 233 -21.70 -35.61 -46.21
CA GLU A 233 -21.54 -35.32 -47.63
C GLU A 233 -20.45 -36.19 -48.27
N LEU A 234 -19.32 -36.39 -47.56
CA LEU A 234 -18.24 -37.28 -48.00
C LEU A 234 -18.73 -38.72 -48.12
N GLN A 235 -19.53 -39.21 -47.18
CA GLN A 235 -20.13 -40.55 -47.28
C GLN A 235 -21.09 -40.69 -48.47
N ILE A 236 -21.91 -39.66 -48.74
CA ILE A 236 -22.80 -39.66 -49.91
C ILE A 236 -21.97 -39.73 -51.20
N LYS A 237 -20.93 -38.91 -51.31
CA LYS A 237 -20.04 -38.91 -52.48
C LYS A 237 -19.28 -40.24 -52.64
N LYS A 238 -18.84 -40.85 -51.53
CA LYS A 238 -18.22 -42.18 -51.55
C LYS A 238 -19.18 -43.24 -52.08
N LYS A 239 -20.44 -43.24 -51.63
CA LYS A 239 -21.49 -44.16 -52.13
C LYS A 239 -21.76 -43.94 -53.62
N GLN A 240 -21.86 -42.68 -54.06
CA GLN A 240 -22.05 -42.35 -55.48
C GLN A 240 -20.88 -42.84 -56.34
N ASN A 241 -19.64 -42.63 -55.89
CA ASN A 241 -18.45 -43.09 -56.59
C ASN A 241 -18.42 -44.63 -56.71
N ASN A 242 -18.74 -45.35 -55.63
CA ASN A 242 -18.84 -46.81 -55.66
C ASN A 242 -19.92 -47.29 -56.64
N ALA A 243 -21.08 -46.63 -56.68
CA ALA A 243 -22.13 -46.97 -57.64
C ALA A 243 -21.65 -46.80 -59.10
N ILE A 244 -20.95 -45.70 -59.40
CA ILE A 244 -20.37 -45.45 -60.73
C ILE A 244 -19.33 -46.52 -61.07
N LYS A 245 -18.45 -46.89 -60.12
CA LYS A 245 -17.47 -47.97 -60.30
C LYS A 245 -18.15 -49.28 -60.67
N TYR A 246 -19.19 -49.68 -59.94
CA TYR A 246 -19.92 -50.91 -60.26
C TYR A 246 -20.62 -50.86 -61.61
N ILE A 247 -21.20 -49.72 -61.99
CA ILE A 247 -21.80 -49.54 -63.31
C ILE A 247 -20.74 -49.73 -64.40
N MET A 248 -19.57 -49.09 -64.26
CA MET A 248 -18.47 -49.22 -65.24
C MET A 248 -17.94 -50.65 -65.33
N GLN A 249 -17.72 -51.31 -64.19
CA GLN A 249 -17.30 -52.72 -64.16
C GLN A 249 -18.33 -53.63 -64.82
N THR A 250 -19.62 -53.40 -64.55
CA THR A 250 -20.72 -54.17 -65.17
C THR A 250 -20.78 -53.93 -66.67
N LEU A 251 -20.60 -52.69 -67.13
CA LEU A 251 -20.57 -52.36 -68.57
C LEU A 251 -19.40 -53.04 -69.29
N ILE A 252 -18.21 -53.04 -68.68
CA ILE A 252 -17.04 -53.72 -69.24
C ILE A 252 -17.32 -55.23 -69.36
N ILE A 253 -17.82 -55.86 -68.30
CA ILE A 253 -18.15 -57.30 -68.31
C ILE A 253 -19.25 -57.62 -69.33
N ALA A 254 -20.33 -56.82 -69.35
CA ALA A 254 -21.48 -57.03 -70.22
C ALA A 254 -21.19 -56.76 -71.71
N SER A 255 -20.15 -55.98 -72.01
CA SER A 255 -19.73 -55.71 -73.40
C SER A 255 -19.18 -56.96 -74.12
N GLY A 256 -18.81 -58.01 -73.38
CA GLY A 256 -18.25 -59.24 -73.95
C GLY A 256 -16.82 -59.09 -74.48
N VAL A 257 -16.17 -57.94 -74.25
CA VAL A 257 -14.76 -57.70 -74.58
C VAL A 257 -13.86 -58.49 -73.62
N ASN A 258 -12.80 -59.13 -74.15
CA ASN A 258 -11.82 -59.83 -73.33
C ASN A 258 -10.88 -58.84 -72.61
N TRP A 259 -11.40 -58.21 -71.57
CA TRP A 259 -10.74 -57.18 -70.77
C TRP A 259 -9.47 -57.66 -70.05
N ALA A 260 -9.23 -58.97 -69.96
CA ALA A 260 -8.04 -59.54 -69.34
C ALA A 260 -6.82 -59.59 -70.29
N GLU A 261 -7.05 -59.59 -71.61
CA GLU A 261 -5.98 -59.58 -72.62
C GLU A 261 -5.56 -58.17 -73.03
N ASP A 262 -6.43 -57.18 -72.81
CA ASP A 262 -6.13 -55.77 -73.02
C ASP A 262 -5.53 -55.15 -71.75
N PRO A 263 -4.24 -54.79 -71.75
CA PRO A 263 -3.57 -54.25 -70.57
C PRO A 263 -4.16 -52.91 -70.09
N GLU A 264 -4.73 -52.08 -70.98
CA GLU A 264 -5.34 -50.80 -70.59
C GLU A 264 -6.69 -51.02 -69.91
N LEU A 265 -7.49 -51.97 -70.42
CA LEU A 265 -8.77 -52.34 -69.82
C LEU A 265 -8.59 -53.09 -68.50
N LEU A 266 -7.56 -53.94 -68.41
CA LEU A 266 -7.18 -54.65 -67.19
C LEU A 266 -6.80 -53.66 -66.08
N ASP A 267 -5.96 -52.67 -66.37
CA ASP A 267 -5.59 -51.62 -65.42
C ASP A 267 -6.81 -50.81 -64.97
N THR A 268 -7.68 -50.44 -65.91
CA THR A 268 -8.94 -49.75 -65.61
C THR A 268 -9.84 -50.57 -64.68
N MET A 269 -9.99 -51.87 -64.94
CA MET A 269 -10.81 -52.78 -64.12
C MET A 269 -10.25 -52.93 -62.70
N ILE A 270 -8.92 -53.00 -62.57
CA ILE A 270 -8.23 -53.05 -61.28
C ILE A 270 -8.41 -51.73 -60.52
N GLN A 271 -8.22 -50.57 -61.17
CA GLN A 271 -8.40 -49.26 -60.55
C GLN A 271 -9.83 -49.00 -60.07
N LEU A 272 -10.82 -49.49 -60.82
CA LEU A 272 -12.23 -49.46 -60.40
C LEU A 272 -12.48 -50.36 -59.18
N GLY A 273 -11.74 -51.47 -59.05
CA GLY A 273 -11.84 -52.42 -57.94
C GLY A 273 -11.11 -52.02 -56.64
N ILE A 274 -10.17 -51.07 -56.70
CA ILE A 274 -9.50 -50.56 -55.50
C ILE A 274 -10.47 -49.68 -54.71
N GLU A 275 -10.78 -50.09 -53.47
CA GLU A 275 -11.50 -49.23 -52.53
C GLU A 275 -10.63 -48.03 -52.15
N LEU A 276 -11.23 -46.84 -52.17
CA LEU A 276 -10.63 -45.65 -51.57
C LEU A 276 -10.58 -45.86 -50.05
N GLN A 277 -9.43 -46.36 -49.57
CA GLN A 277 -9.07 -46.36 -48.16
C GLN A 277 -8.85 -44.90 -47.74
N ALA A 278 -9.56 -44.49 -46.70
CA ALA A 278 -9.39 -43.20 -46.06
C ALA A 278 -8.28 -43.31 -45.00
#